data_AF-A0A7S2W9L2-F1
#
_entry.id   AF-A0A7S2W9L2-F1
#
_cell.length_a   1.000
_cell.length_b   1.000
_cell.length_c   1.000
_cell.angle_alpha   90.00
_cell.angle_beta   90.00
_cell.angle_gamma   90.00
#
_symmetry.space_group_name_H-M   'P 1'
#
loop_
_entity.id
_entity.type
_entity.pdbx_description
1 polymer ?
#
loop_
_entity_poly.entity_id
_entity_poly.type
_entity_poly.pdbx_seq_one_letter_code
_entity_poly.pdbx_strand_id
1 'polypeptide(L)'
;MRSLVIWLCLCVDVSEGWGKVGHEIVGNLAYELLSKEAKSAVDDLLDVEVLKESETTMGAVASWADKVRFTSEFHWTTPLHYVDIRDVDMKDGCVSPEKCHFEYKRDCTHDMCAVAAISDISSLLTSHLRGKSQLNKITKKQALKFLIHFIGDIHQPLHVSRQSDRGGNEIHVSLPIKPQDFCIMNEIGPLYHRLICTSFGMIS
;
A
#
# COMPACT_ATOMS: atom_id res chain seq x y z
N MET A 1 44.12 -31.05 -4.21
CA MET A 1 42.76 -30.68 -4.66
C MET A 1 42.33 -29.45 -3.86
N ARG A 2 42.23 -28.27 -4.50
CA ARG A 2 41.75 -27.06 -3.85
C ARG A 2 40.23 -27.01 -4.01
N SER A 3 39.49 -27.20 -2.92
CA SER A 3 38.03 -27.09 -2.93
C SER A 3 37.63 -25.63 -3.19
N LEU A 4 36.89 -25.40 -4.28
CA LEU A 4 36.26 -24.13 -4.58
C LEU A 4 35.01 -24.02 -3.70
N VAL A 5 35.02 -23.13 -2.71
CA VAL A 5 33.82 -22.78 -1.94
C VAL A 5 33.09 -21.70 -2.73
N ILE A 6 32.01 -22.07 -3.42
CA ILE A 6 31.13 -21.12 -4.10
C ILE A 6 30.24 -20.50 -3.02
N TRP A 7 30.53 -19.26 -2.64
CA TRP A 7 29.62 -18.43 -1.85
C TRP A 7 28.43 -18.06 -2.73
N LEU A 8 27.32 -18.77 -2.54
CA LEU A 8 26.04 -18.39 -3.09
C LEU A 8 25.58 -17.14 -2.31
N CYS A 9 25.80 -15.95 -2.87
CA CYS A 9 25.14 -14.73 -2.40
C CYS A 9 23.63 -14.93 -2.61
N LEU A 10 22.93 -15.33 -1.55
CA LEU A 10 21.49 -15.14 -1.46
C LEU A 10 21.28 -13.63 -1.46
N CYS A 11 20.89 -13.07 -2.62
CA CYS A 11 20.25 -11.78 -2.67
C CYS A 11 18.98 -11.91 -1.83
N VAL A 12 19.03 -11.46 -0.58
CA VAL A 12 17.81 -11.18 0.17
C VAL A 12 17.29 -9.91 -0.48
N ASP A 13 16.30 -10.05 -1.35
CA ASP A 13 15.59 -8.89 -1.87
C ASP A 13 15.05 -8.13 -0.65
N VAL A 14 15.60 -6.93 -0.42
CA VAL A 14 15.07 -6.03 0.60
C VAL A 14 13.68 -5.66 0.09
N SER A 15 12.66 -6.26 0.70
CA SER A 15 11.27 -5.90 0.46
C SER A 15 11.08 -4.49 1.00
N GLU A 16 11.20 -3.50 0.12
CA GLU A 16 10.76 -2.14 0.39
C GLU A 16 9.26 -2.18 0.73
N GLY A 17 8.91 -1.83 1.97
CA GLY A 17 7.51 -1.60 2.31
C GLY A 17 7.00 -0.41 1.51
N TRP A 18 5.75 -0.44 1.04
CA TRP A 18 5.24 0.70 0.30
C TRP A 18 5.06 1.91 1.23
N GLY A 19 6.02 2.82 1.16
CA GLY A 19 5.84 4.20 1.56
C GLY A 19 5.24 5.02 0.42
N LYS A 20 5.35 6.34 0.55
CA LYS A 20 4.99 7.28 -0.53
C LYS A 20 5.63 6.89 -1.87
N VAL A 21 6.94 6.58 -1.87
CA VAL A 21 7.72 6.27 -3.07
C VAL A 21 7.23 4.98 -3.71
N GLY A 22 6.98 3.95 -2.90
CA GLY A 22 6.39 2.69 -3.35
C GLY A 22 5.11 2.85 -4.15
N HIS A 23 4.13 3.57 -3.60
CA HIS A 23 2.88 3.85 -4.29
C HIS A 23 3.08 4.67 -5.56
N GLU A 24 3.98 5.66 -5.55
CA GLU A 24 4.30 6.48 -6.72
C GLU A 24 4.90 5.63 -7.86
N ILE A 25 5.81 4.70 -7.54
CA ILE A 25 6.39 3.76 -8.52
C ILE A 25 5.30 2.89 -9.13
N VAL A 26 4.45 2.27 -8.31
CA VAL A 26 3.33 1.43 -8.80
C VAL A 26 2.39 2.26 -9.69
N GLY A 27 2.04 3.48 -9.28
CA GLY A 27 1.19 4.38 -10.05
C GLY A 27 1.78 4.76 -11.40
N ASN A 28 3.07 5.11 -11.45
CA ASN A 28 3.77 5.45 -12.70
C ASN A 28 3.85 4.25 -13.65
N LEU A 29 4.22 3.07 -13.15
CA LEU A 29 4.29 1.85 -13.95
C LEU A 29 2.92 1.45 -14.51
N ALA A 30 1.87 1.53 -13.67
CA ALA A 30 0.52 1.25 -14.10
C ALA A 30 0.07 2.22 -15.21
N TYR A 31 0.33 3.51 -15.04
CA TYR A 31 0.00 4.52 -16.06
C TYR A 31 0.68 4.20 -17.39
N GLU A 32 1.98 3.87 -17.40
CA GLU A 32 2.69 3.56 -18.64
C GLU A 32 2.15 2.34 -19.40
N LEU A 33 1.54 1.40 -18.69
CA LEU A 33 0.93 0.20 -19.28
C LEU A 33 -0.53 0.41 -19.74
N LEU A 34 -1.15 1.56 -19.44
CA LEU A 34 -2.50 1.87 -19.89
C LEU A 34 -2.58 2.07 -21.41
N SER A 35 -3.73 1.72 -21.99
CA SER A 35 -4.06 2.12 -23.36
C SER A 35 -4.19 3.65 -23.48
N LYS A 36 -4.11 4.19 -24.69
CA LYS A 36 -4.24 5.64 -24.91
C LYS A 36 -5.59 6.17 -24.43
N GLU A 37 -6.66 5.40 -24.65
CA GLU A 37 -8.02 5.72 -24.23
C GLU A 37 -8.12 5.74 -22.70
N ALA A 38 -7.51 4.75 -22.03
CA ALA A 38 -7.47 4.69 -20.57
C ALA A 38 -6.63 5.83 -19.96
N LYS A 39 -5.46 6.16 -20.54
CA LYS A 39 -4.67 7.33 -20.13
C LYS A 39 -5.49 8.61 -20.19
N SER A 40 -6.15 8.87 -21.32
CA SER A 40 -7.02 10.05 -21.47
C SER A 40 -8.14 10.10 -20.43
N ALA A 41 -8.84 8.98 -20.21
CA ALA A 41 -9.92 8.93 -19.23
C ALA A 41 -9.42 9.15 -17.79
N VAL A 42 -8.23 8.65 -17.46
CA VAL A 42 -7.58 8.86 -16.16
C VAL A 42 -7.17 10.32 -15.99
N ASP A 43 -6.53 10.92 -16.99
CA ASP A 43 -6.08 12.31 -16.95
C ASP A 43 -7.26 13.28 -16.83
N ASP A 44 -8.32 13.07 -17.62
CA ASP A 44 -9.55 13.87 -17.56
C ASP A 44 -10.24 13.77 -16.19
N LEU A 45 -10.24 12.57 -15.59
CA LEU A 45 -10.91 12.35 -14.30
C LEU A 45 -10.08 12.86 -13.12
N LEU A 46 -8.76 12.65 -13.16
CA LEU A 46 -7.88 13.07 -12.10
C LEU A 46 -7.64 14.57 -12.15
N ASP A 47 -7.54 15.20 -13.31
CA ASP A 47 -7.35 16.65 -13.47
C ASP A 47 -6.41 17.22 -12.39
N VAL A 48 -5.20 16.66 -12.35
CA VAL A 48 -4.15 17.03 -11.40
C VAL A 48 -2.95 17.54 -12.18
N GLU A 49 -2.37 18.65 -11.72
CA GLU A 49 -1.05 19.05 -12.19
C GLU A 49 -0.04 17.99 -11.76
N VAL A 50 0.69 17.43 -12.73
CA VAL A 50 1.81 16.53 -12.47
C VAL A 50 2.86 17.30 -11.67
N LEU A 51 2.99 16.98 -10.39
CA LEU A 51 3.96 17.61 -9.50
C LEU A 51 5.38 17.18 -9.89
N LYS A 52 6.39 18.01 -9.58
CA LYS A 52 7.81 17.70 -9.88
C LYS A 52 8.30 16.36 -9.32
N GLU A 53 7.63 15.83 -8.31
CA GLU A 53 8.01 14.58 -7.61
C GLU A 53 7.44 13.33 -8.28
N SER A 54 6.49 13.45 -9.21
CA SER A 54 5.86 12.31 -9.87
C SER A 54 5.88 12.49 -11.38
N GLU A 55 6.09 11.40 -12.13
CA GLU A 55 6.22 11.47 -13.58
C GLU A 55 4.86 11.40 -14.30
N THR A 56 3.83 10.88 -13.64
CA THR A 56 2.49 10.67 -14.20
C THR A 56 1.38 11.18 -13.27
N THR A 57 0.18 11.38 -13.80
CA THR A 57 -1.01 11.77 -13.02
C THR A 57 -1.39 10.71 -11.99
N MET A 58 -1.24 9.42 -12.31
CA MET A 58 -1.48 8.32 -11.37
C MET A 58 -0.43 8.28 -10.26
N GLY A 59 0.85 8.43 -10.60
CA GLY A 59 1.92 8.52 -9.60
C GLY A 59 1.67 9.65 -8.61
N ALA A 60 1.35 10.85 -9.11
CA ALA A 60 1.11 12.04 -8.30
C ALA A 60 0.00 11.89 -7.25
N VAL A 61 -0.95 10.99 -7.47
CA VAL A 61 -2.07 10.75 -6.55
C VAL A 61 -1.97 9.46 -5.77
N ALA A 62 -1.02 8.58 -6.08
CA ALA A 62 -0.98 7.21 -5.57
C ALA A 62 -0.85 7.15 -4.06
N SER A 63 -0.17 8.11 -3.41
CA SER A 63 -0.02 8.19 -1.95
C SER A 63 -1.12 8.99 -1.23
N TRP A 64 -2.16 9.45 -1.94
CA TRP A 64 -3.17 10.33 -1.36
C TRP A 64 -4.04 9.65 -0.29
N ALA A 65 -4.40 8.38 -0.48
CA ALA A 65 -5.29 7.67 0.46
C ALA A 65 -4.67 7.57 1.86
N ASP A 66 -3.37 7.30 1.94
CA ASP A 66 -2.62 7.30 3.20
C ASP A 66 -2.60 8.65 3.91
N LYS A 67 -2.63 9.76 3.17
CA LYS A 67 -2.71 11.09 3.77
C LYS A 67 -4.09 11.33 4.37
N VAL A 68 -5.15 10.95 3.67
CA VAL A 68 -6.52 11.30 4.07
C VAL A 68 -7.12 10.38 5.12
N ARG A 69 -6.67 9.12 5.27
CA ARG A 69 -7.18 8.19 6.31
C ARG A 69 -7.02 8.68 7.75
N PHE A 70 -6.20 9.70 7.99
CA PHE A 70 -6.04 10.35 9.30
C PHE A 70 -6.95 11.58 9.51
N THR A 71 -7.69 11.99 8.47
CA THR A 71 -8.66 13.08 8.56
C THR A 71 -10.00 12.57 9.08
N SER A 72 -10.81 13.44 9.70
CA SER A 72 -12.15 13.07 10.16
C SER A 72 -13.08 12.61 9.02
N GLU A 73 -12.90 13.14 7.81
CA GLU A 73 -13.71 12.83 6.64
C GLU A 73 -13.47 11.41 6.13
N PHE A 74 -12.21 10.96 6.10
CA PHE A 74 -11.81 9.68 5.53
C PHE A 74 -11.30 8.67 6.57
N HIS A 75 -11.44 8.94 7.87
CA HIS A 75 -10.97 8.00 8.89
C HIS A 75 -11.53 6.58 8.74
N TRP A 76 -12.77 6.50 8.25
CA TRP A 76 -13.46 5.24 7.97
C TRP A 76 -12.78 4.38 6.88
N THR A 77 -11.87 4.94 6.08
CA THR A 77 -11.13 4.19 5.05
C THR A 77 -9.91 3.45 5.60
N THR A 78 -9.51 3.72 6.85
CA THR A 78 -8.33 3.11 7.49
C THR A 78 -8.24 1.58 7.32
N PRO A 79 -9.30 0.79 7.58
CA PRO A 79 -9.23 -0.67 7.42
C PRO A 79 -9.25 -1.14 5.96
N LEU A 80 -9.49 -0.25 4.99
CA LEU A 80 -9.52 -0.59 3.57
C LEU A 80 -8.11 -0.72 2.96
N HIS A 81 -7.06 -0.39 3.72
CA HIS A 81 -5.67 -0.45 3.27
C HIS A 81 -5.03 -1.84 3.42
N TYR A 82 -5.71 -2.79 4.06
CA TYR A 82 -5.13 -4.09 4.39
C TYR A 82 -6.18 -5.20 4.46
N VAL A 83 -5.69 -6.41 4.61
CA VAL A 83 -6.41 -7.64 4.96
C VAL A 83 -5.71 -8.23 6.17
N ASP A 84 -6.42 -8.23 7.30
CA ASP A 84 -5.98 -8.89 8.52
C ASP A 84 -6.48 -10.34 8.51
N ILE A 85 -5.59 -11.29 8.18
CA ILE A 85 -5.87 -12.72 8.28
C ILE A 85 -6.10 -13.05 9.75
N ARG A 86 -7.32 -13.50 10.09
CA ARG A 86 -7.73 -13.81 11.46
C ARG A 86 -7.18 -15.17 11.89
N ASP A 87 -5.87 -15.22 12.05
CA ASP A 87 -5.10 -16.39 12.40
C ASP A 87 -5.52 -16.99 13.75
N VAL A 88 -6.05 -16.18 14.67
CA VAL A 88 -6.63 -16.64 15.94
C VAL A 88 -7.89 -17.50 15.79
N ASP A 89 -8.63 -17.34 14.68
CA ASP A 89 -9.84 -18.12 14.39
C ASP A 89 -9.53 -19.38 13.56
N MET A 90 -8.26 -19.59 13.20
CA MET A 90 -7.80 -20.77 12.46
C MET A 90 -7.37 -21.86 13.44
N LYS A 91 -7.81 -23.11 13.19
CA LYS A 91 -7.54 -24.27 14.07
C LYS A 91 -6.06 -24.44 14.45
N ASP A 92 -5.16 -24.26 13.48
CA ASP A 92 -3.71 -24.43 13.65
C ASP A 92 -2.96 -23.08 13.65
N GLY A 93 -3.68 -21.95 13.59
CA GLY A 93 -3.10 -20.63 13.33
C GLY A 93 -2.45 -20.46 11.95
N CYS A 94 -1.83 -19.30 11.74
CA CYS A 94 -0.98 -19.01 10.59
C CYS A 94 0.49 -19.29 10.96
N VAL A 95 0.85 -20.57 11.03
CA VAL A 95 2.18 -21.07 11.45
C VAL A 95 3.11 -21.42 10.28
N SER A 96 2.57 -21.54 9.07
CA SER A 96 3.34 -21.77 7.84
C SER A 96 2.62 -21.16 6.63
N PRO A 97 3.35 -20.84 5.54
CA PRO A 97 2.74 -20.30 4.33
C PRO A 97 1.62 -21.18 3.76
N GLU A 98 1.80 -22.51 3.80
CA GLU A 98 0.83 -23.50 3.31
C GLU A 98 -0.51 -23.47 4.08
N LYS A 99 -0.46 -23.09 5.36
CA LYS A 99 -1.63 -23.06 6.25
C LYS A 99 -2.25 -21.68 6.30
N CYS A 100 -1.49 -20.63 6.03
CA CYS A 100 -1.94 -19.26 6.03
C CYS A 100 -2.61 -18.91 4.71
N HIS A 101 -3.92 -18.69 4.74
CA HIS A 101 -4.69 -18.37 3.54
C HIS A 101 -5.73 -17.33 3.88
N PHE A 102 -6.03 -16.47 2.91
CA PHE A 102 -7.14 -15.55 3.00
C PHE A 102 -8.47 -16.28 2.81
N GLU A 103 -9.45 -15.98 3.66
CA GLU A 103 -10.84 -16.39 3.50
C GLU A 103 -11.74 -15.17 3.70
N TYR A 104 -12.41 -14.72 2.65
CA TYR A 104 -13.17 -13.45 2.65
C TYR A 104 -14.14 -13.32 3.82
N LYS A 105 -14.96 -14.35 4.09
CA LYS A 105 -15.97 -14.31 5.14
C LYS A 105 -15.37 -14.21 6.54
N ARG A 106 -14.21 -14.82 6.75
CA ARG A 106 -13.49 -14.79 8.02
C ARG A 106 -12.78 -13.45 8.17
N ASP A 107 -11.95 -13.10 7.19
CA ASP A 107 -10.94 -12.05 7.29
C ASP A 107 -11.48 -10.64 6.94
N CYS A 108 -12.48 -10.54 6.05
CA CYS A 108 -13.06 -9.27 5.62
C CYS A 108 -14.37 -8.96 6.37
N THR A 109 -14.26 -8.65 7.67
CA THR A 109 -15.46 -8.39 8.49
C THR A 109 -16.21 -7.14 8.03
N HIS A 110 -17.53 -7.26 7.86
CA HIS A 110 -18.40 -6.15 7.42
C HIS A 110 -17.98 -5.48 6.10
N ASP A 111 -17.28 -6.22 5.22
CA ASP A 111 -16.76 -5.69 3.95
C ASP A 111 -15.77 -4.51 4.13
N MET A 112 -15.13 -4.43 5.31
CA MET A 112 -14.13 -3.40 5.64
C MET A 112 -12.71 -3.95 5.53
N CYS A 113 -12.29 -4.26 4.30
CA CYS A 113 -10.92 -4.67 3.96
C CYS A 113 -10.54 -4.24 2.54
N ALA A 114 -9.26 -4.36 2.17
CA ALA A 114 -8.77 -3.98 0.84
C ALA A 114 -9.47 -4.72 -0.31
N VAL A 115 -9.74 -6.02 -0.17
CA VAL A 115 -10.40 -6.83 -1.21
C VAL A 115 -11.82 -6.31 -1.50
N ALA A 116 -12.60 -6.03 -0.45
CA ALA A 116 -13.94 -5.46 -0.58
C ALA A 116 -13.88 -4.05 -1.21
N ALA A 117 -12.96 -3.20 -0.74
CA ALA A 117 -12.79 -1.86 -1.27
C ALA A 117 -12.47 -1.86 -2.76
N ILE A 118 -11.55 -2.72 -3.21
CA ILE A 118 -11.21 -2.86 -4.63
C ILE A 118 -12.43 -3.29 -5.44
N SER A 119 -13.19 -4.28 -4.97
CA SER A 119 -14.40 -4.77 -5.63
C SER A 119 -15.47 -3.68 -5.78
N ASP A 120 -15.76 -2.97 -4.68
CA ASP A 120 -16.82 -1.96 -4.63
C ASP A 120 -16.45 -0.71 -5.43
N ILE A 121 -15.21 -0.25 -5.34
CA ILE A 121 -14.73 0.91 -6.10
C ILE A 121 -14.66 0.60 -7.59
N SER A 122 -14.21 -0.60 -7.97
CA SER A 122 -14.21 -1.04 -9.37
C SER A 122 -15.64 -1.06 -9.92
N SER A 123 -16.60 -1.54 -9.11
CA SER A 123 -18.02 -1.51 -9.46
C SER A 123 -18.55 -0.08 -9.59
N LEU A 124 -18.16 0.85 -8.69
CA LEU A 124 -18.54 2.26 -8.73
C LEU A 124 -18.01 3.00 -9.98
N LEU A 125 -16.80 2.67 -10.43
CA LEU A 125 -16.19 3.30 -11.61
C LEU A 125 -16.79 2.76 -12.92
N THR A 126 -17.16 1.48 -12.97
CA THR A 126 -17.68 0.81 -14.18
C THR A 126 -19.20 0.92 -14.32
N SER A 127 -19.94 0.90 -13.22
CA SER A 127 -21.38 1.05 -13.20
C SER A 127 -21.73 2.41 -12.60
N HIS A 128 -22.33 3.30 -13.39
CA HIS A 128 -22.84 4.59 -12.90
C HIS A 128 -24.05 4.39 -11.96
N LEU A 129 -23.90 3.67 -10.84
CA LEU A 129 -25.03 3.18 -10.06
C LEU A 129 -25.26 3.86 -8.72
N ARG A 130 -26.57 4.02 -8.52
CA ARG A 130 -27.34 4.51 -7.37
C ARG A 130 -27.35 3.43 -6.27
N GLY A 131 -27.19 3.82 -4.99
CA GLY A 131 -27.66 3.00 -3.86
C GLY A 131 -26.81 3.04 -2.58
N LYS A 132 -27.22 3.84 -1.59
CA LYS A 132 -26.75 4.03 -0.19
C LYS A 132 -25.51 3.22 0.34
N SER A 133 -24.32 3.43 -0.19
CA SER A 133 -23.03 3.08 0.45
C SER A 133 -22.29 4.37 0.89
N GLN A 134 -21.40 4.29 1.91
CA GLN A 134 -20.46 5.38 2.22
C GLN A 134 -19.55 5.68 1.02
N LEU A 135 -19.25 4.68 0.19
CA LEU A 135 -18.55 4.83 -1.09
C LEU A 135 -19.36 5.64 -2.12
N ASN A 136 -20.67 5.83 -1.94
CA ASN A 136 -21.44 6.73 -2.82
C ASN A 136 -21.28 8.20 -2.47
N LYS A 137 -20.66 8.49 -1.32
CA LYS A 137 -20.40 9.87 -0.89
C LYS A 137 -19.08 10.40 -1.46
N ILE A 138 -18.21 9.52 -1.94
CA ILE A 138 -16.96 9.91 -2.59
C ILE A 138 -17.20 10.20 -4.07
N THR A 139 -16.45 11.17 -4.59
CA THR A 139 -16.44 11.52 -6.01
C THR A 139 -15.74 10.43 -6.83
N LYS A 140 -16.02 10.35 -8.14
CA LYS A 140 -15.28 9.43 -9.04
C LYS A 140 -13.77 9.64 -9.02
N LYS A 141 -13.32 10.90 -8.89
CA LYS A 141 -11.91 11.26 -8.72
C LYS A 141 -11.33 10.62 -7.46
N GLN A 142 -12.02 10.74 -6.32
CA GLN A 142 -11.59 10.07 -5.07
C GLN A 142 -11.62 8.55 -5.19
N ALA A 143 -12.65 7.99 -5.82
CA ALA A 143 -12.77 6.56 -6.07
C ALA A 143 -11.57 6.02 -6.86
N LEU A 144 -11.19 6.69 -7.96
CA LEU A 144 -10.02 6.30 -8.75
C LEU A 144 -8.73 6.39 -7.92
N LYS A 145 -8.54 7.44 -7.12
CA LYS A 145 -7.37 7.59 -6.24
C LYS A 145 -7.27 6.46 -5.20
N PHE A 146 -8.40 6.07 -4.62
CA PHE A 146 -8.43 4.92 -3.70
C PHE A 146 -8.12 3.60 -4.42
N LEU A 147 -8.65 3.38 -5.63
CA LEU A 147 -8.36 2.16 -6.40
C LEU A 147 -6.87 2.04 -6.71
N ILE A 148 -6.24 3.12 -7.18
CA ILE A 148 -4.79 3.18 -7.46
C ILE A 148 -4.00 2.77 -6.22
N HIS A 149 -4.35 3.33 -5.06
CA HIS A 149 -3.65 3.06 -3.81
C HIS A 149 -3.85 1.63 -3.31
N PHE A 150 -5.10 1.16 -3.22
CA PHE A 150 -5.43 -0.17 -2.66
C PHE A 150 -4.89 -1.33 -3.50
N ILE A 151 -4.78 -1.14 -4.83
CA ILE A 151 -4.07 -2.11 -5.67
C ILE A 151 -2.58 -2.17 -5.32
N GLY A 152 -1.95 -1.05 -4.97
CA GLY A 152 -0.58 -1.07 -4.43
C GLY A 152 -0.52 -1.80 -3.09
N ASP A 153 -1.39 -1.43 -2.15
CA ASP A 153 -1.46 -2.00 -0.80
C ASP A 153 -1.61 -3.53 -0.82
N ILE A 154 -2.54 -4.07 -1.61
CA ILE A 154 -2.80 -5.52 -1.59
C ILE A 154 -1.63 -6.36 -2.13
N HIS A 155 -0.70 -5.74 -2.87
CA HIS A 155 0.53 -6.40 -3.33
C HIS A 155 1.69 -6.25 -2.33
N GLN A 156 1.51 -5.51 -1.23
CA GLN A 156 2.45 -5.46 -0.11
C GLN A 156 2.20 -6.66 0.80
N PRO A 157 3.16 -7.61 0.96
CA PRO A 157 2.91 -8.83 1.73
C PRO A 157 2.44 -8.58 3.17
N LEU A 158 2.95 -7.55 3.85
CA LEU A 158 2.56 -7.22 5.22
C LEU A 158 1.21 -6.50 5.33
N HIS A 159 0.63 -6.02 4.22
CA HIS A 159 -0.77 -5.55 4.20
C HIS A 159 -1.75 -6.71 4.00
N VAL A 160 -1.28 -7.93 3.72
CA VAL A 160 -2.09 -9.14 3.60
C VAL A 160 -1.50 -10.20 4.52
N SER A 161 -1.62 -9.97 5.83
CA SER A 161 -0.88 -10.72 6.84
C SER A 161 -1.71 -10.92 8.11
N ARG A 162 -1.10 -11.48 9.15
CA ARG A 162 -1.77 -11.90 10.38
C ARG A 162 -2.34 -10.70 11.14
N GLN A 163 -3.54 -10.89 11.66
CA GLN A 163 -4.15 -9.96 12.58
C GLN A 163 -3.36 -9.89 13.90
N SER A 164 -2.87 -11.03 14.40
CA SER A 164 -2.23 -11.14 15.71
C SER A 164 -0.95 -10.32 15.86
N ASP A 165 -0.24 -10.01 14.78
CA ASP A 165 0.96 -9.17 14.77
C ASP A 165 0.74 -7.82 14.05
N ARG A 166 -0.52 -7.51 13.70
CA ARG A 166 -0.93 -6.31 12.97
C ARG A 166 -0.16 -6.12 11.66
N GLY A 167 -0.02 -7.18 10.88
CA GLY A 167 0.79 -7.15 9.66
C GLY A 167 2.28 -6.92 9.95
N GLY A 168 2.80 -7.56 10.99
CA GLY A 168 4.19 -7.45 11.41
C GLY A 168 4.55 -6.17 12.17
N ASN A 169 3.63 -5.22 12.38
CA ASN A 169 3.89 -4.03 13.18
C ASN A 169 4.25 -4.38 14.64
N GLU A 170 3.78 -5.50 15.18
CA GLU A 170 4.15 -5.91 16.55
C GLU A 170 5.48 -6.71 16.61
N ILE A 171 6.14 -6.92 15.46
CA ILE A 171 7.42 -7.64 15.38
C ILE A 171 8.58 -6.64 15.40
N HIS A 172 9.34 -6.63 16.50
CA HIS A 172 10.54 -5.81 16.62
C HIS A 172 11.74 -6.46 15.92
N VAL A 173 12.36 -5.72 15.01
CA VAL A 173 13.57 -6.14 14.29
C VAL A 173 14.74 -5.19 14.58
N SER A 174 15.96 -5.70 14.52
CA SER A 174 17.20 -4.89 14.58
C SER A 174 17.91 -5.00 13.24
N LEU A 175 17.90 -3.91 12.46
CA LEU A 175 18.60 -3.84 11.19
C LEU A 175 19.98 -3.22 11.40
N PRO A 176 21.03 -3.72 10.72
CA PRO A 176 22.34 -3.09 10.72
C PRO A 176 22.33 -1.87 9.78
N ILE A 177 21.80 -0.73 10.22
CA ILE A 177 21.63 0.47 9.37
C ILE A 177 22.86 1.39 9.48
N LYS A 178 23.42 1.84 8.35
CA LYS A 178 24.39 2.94 8.33
C LYS A 178 23.66 4.29 8.22
N PRO A 179 24.22 5.42 8.70
CA PRO A 179 23.56 6.73 8.67
C PRO A 179 23.05 7.23 7.31
N GLN A 180 23.55 6.65 6.21
CA GLN A 180 23.21 6.99 4.83
C GLN A 180 21.90 6.33 4.35
N ASP A 181 21.46 5.28 5.03
CA ASP A 181 20.29 4.47 4.66
C ASP A 181 19.00 4.98 5.36
N PHE A 182 19.09 6.13 6.07
CA PHE A 182 18.00 6.70 6.87
C PHE A 182 16.75 7.08 6.05
N CYS A 183 16.88 7.36 4.75
CA CYS A 183 15.73 7.69 3.91
C CYS A 183 14.81 6.48 3.65
N ILE A 184 15.34 5.27 3.65
CA ILE A 184 14.60 4.02 3.32
C ILE A 184 13.59 3.68 4.42
N MET A 185 13.93 3.96 5.68
CA MET A 185 13.13 3.55 6.84
C MET A 185 11.80 4.31 7.01
N ASN A 186 11.62 5.45 6.33
CA ASN A 186 10.35 6.17 6.35
C ASN A 186 9.25 5.49 5.50
N GLU A 187 9.59 4.43 4.76
CA GLU A 187 8.68 3.74 3.84
C GLU A 187 7.96 2.54 4.47
N ILE A 188 8.28 2.17 5.71
CA ILE A 188 7.83 0.90 6.34
C ILE A 188 6.81 1.12 7.48
N GLY A 189 6.03 2.20 7.45
CA GLY A 189 4.94 2.41 8.42
C GLY A 189 5.35 2.96 9.81
N PRO A 190 4.37 3.19 10.71
CA PRO A 190 4.47 4.19 11.78
C PRO A 190 5.38 3.85 12.97
N LEU A 191 5.97 2.65 13.05
CA LEU A 191 6.91 2.30 14.11
C LEU A 191 8.31 2.94 13.98
N TYR A 192 8.62 3.53 12.83
CA TYR A 192 9.92 4.16 12.60
C TYR A 192 9.90 5.69 12.74
N HIS A 193 8.77 6.28 13.15
CA HIS A 193 8.57 7.74 13.15
C HIS A 193 9.26 8.53 14.29
N ARG A 194 10.25 7.96 14.97
CA ARG A 194 11.12 8.71 15.89
C ARG A 194 12.58 8.63 15.46
N LEU A 195 12.92 9.29 14.35
CA LEU A 195 14.17 10.02 14.17
C LEU A 195 13.99 11.00 13.01
N ILE A 196 14.07 12.28 13.34
CA ILE A 196 13.74 13.42 12.48
C ILE A 196 14.84 13.61 11.42
N CYS A 197 14.47 13.61 10.14
CA CYS A 197 15.28 14.23 9.08
C CYS A 197 15.32 15.74 9.34
N THR A 198 16.41 16.24 9.91
CA THR A 198 16.74 17.67 9.80
C THR A 198 17.61 17.85 8.56
N SER A 199 17.07 18.63 7.63
CA SER A 199 17.65 19.06 6.37
C SER A 199 19.03 19.69 6.54
N PHE A 200 19.87 19.52 5.52
CA PHE A 200 21.04 20.34 5.23
C PHE A 200 20.83 21.83 5.56
N GLY A 201 21.78 22.40 6.31
CA GLY A 201 21.91 23.83 6.54
C GLY A 201 23.38 24.15 6.88
N MET A 202 23.97 25.02 6.05
CA MET A 202 25.34 25.56 6.16
C MET A 202 25.68 26.06 7.57
N ILE A 203 26.96 26.01 7.96
CA ILE A 203 27.82 27.17 8.34
C ILE A 203 29.18 26.65 8.84
N SER A 204 30.24 27.29 8.31
CA SER A 204 31.70 27.25 8.59
C SER A 204 32.45 25.96 8.37
#